data_AF-A0A963YQD4-F1
#
_entry.id   AF-A0A963YQD4-F1
#
_cell.length_a   1.000
_cell.length_b   1.000
_cell.length_c   1.000
_cell.angle_alpha   90.00
_cell.angle_beta   90.00
_cell.angle_gamma   90.00
#
_symmetry.space_group_name_H-M   'P 1'
#
loop_
_entity.id
_entity.type
_entity.pdbx_description
1 polymer ?
#
loop_
_entity_poly.entity_id
_entity_poly.type
_entity_poly.pdbx_seq_one_letter_code
_entity_poly.pdbx_strand_id
1 'polypeptide(L)'
;MNLAKIGYIGTSLFTRFRGRGVGKDVFGNRYFEEKSAVPGRHVRRWVVYAGPLEASTVPPEWHAWLHYTVDAPLSESARLPWMKPHLPNRTGTAYSYRPPGHDYRGGRRHRATGDYDAWTPGE
;
A
#
# COMPACT_ATOMS: atom_id res chain seq x y z
N MET A 1 7.57 -6.36 27.15
CA MET A 1 6.15 -6.33 26.74
C MET A 1 6.04 -5.39 25.54
N ASN A 2 5.71 -5.90 24.35
CA ASN A 2 5.85 -5.13 23.11
C ASN A 2 4.67 -4.13 22.98
N LEU A 3 4.96 -2.83 23.09
CA LEU A 3 3.99 -1.72 23.13
C LEU A 3 3.06 -1.65 21.90
N ALA A 4 3.44 -2.29 20.78
CA ALA A 4 2.63 -2.38 19.57
C ALA A 4 1.31 -3.14 19.76
N LYS A 5 1.08 -3.88 20.85
CA LYS A 5 -0.13 -4.71 21.02
C LYS A 5 -1.36 -4.00 21.59
N ILE A 6 -1.21 -2.81 22.19
CA ILE A 6 -2.32 -2.16 22.94
C ILE A 6 -3.42 -1.66 21.99
N GLY A 7 -3.07 -1.15 20.80
CA GLY A 7 -4.02 -0.75 19.76
C GLY A 7 -4.75 -1.91 19.05
N TYR A 8 -4.36 -3.16 19.33
CA TYR A 8 -4.90 -4.34 18.65
C TYR A 8 -5.89 -5.14 19.48
N ILE A 9 -6.12 -4.81 20.76
CA ILE A 9 -6.92 -5.66 21.65
C ILE A 9 -8.36 -5.79 21.12
N GLY A 10 -8.99 -4.67 20.76
CA GLY A 10 -10.35 -4.66 20.20
C GLY A 10 -10.43 -5.45 18.89
N THR A 11 -9.56 -5.14 17.93
CA THR A 11 -9.52 -5.83 16.63
C THR A 11 -9.17 -7.32 16.77
N SER A 12 -8.28 -7.70 17.71
CA SER A 12 -7.90 -9.09 17.95
C SER A 12 -9.05 -9.89 18.54
N LEU A 13 -9.76 -9.31 19.51
CA LEU A 13 -10.92 -9.93 20.13
C LEU A 13 -12.05 -10.08 19.10
N PHE A 14 -12.36 -9.00 18.37
CA PHE A 14 -13.32 -9.02 17.28
C PHE A 14 -12.97 -10.08 16.23
N THR A 15 -11.72 -10.12 15.78
CA THR A 15 -11.26 -11.08 14.76
C THR A 15 -11.39 -12.53 15.26
N ARG A 16 -11.05 -12.80 16.52
CA ARG A 16 -11.20 -14.15 17.10
C ARG A 16 -12.65 -14.64 17.08
N PHE A 17 -13.58 -13.77 17.47
CA PHE A 17 -14.99 -14.14 17.56
C PHE A 17 -15.67 -14.16 16.19
N ARG A 18 -15.48 -13.11 15.38
CA ARG A 18 -16.25 -12.83 14.16
C ARG A 18 -15.52 -13.15 12.86
N GLY A 19 -14.20 -13.30 12.87
CA GLY A 19 -13.38 -13.41 11.65
C GLY A 19 -13.17 -14.84 11.16
N ARG A 20 -13.41 -15.06 9.87
CA ARG A 20 -12.94 -16.20 9.07
C ARG A 20 -11.65 -15.79 8.37
N GLY A 21 -10.57 -16.54 8.58
CA GLY A 21 -9.29 -16.28 7.91
C GLY A 21 -9.37 -16.64 6.43
N VAL A 22 -9.04 -15.70 5.56
CA VAL A 22 -9.05 -15.87 4.10
C VAL A 22 -7.64 -16.19 3.58
N GLY A 23 -6.64 -15.47 4.09
CA GLY A 23 -5.25 -15.73 3.74
C GLY A 23 -4.29 -14.68 4.27
N LYS A 24 -3.09 -14.67 3.71
CA LYS A 24 -1.97 -13.82 4.11
C LYS A 24 -1.21 -13.37 2.86
N ASP A 25 -0.73 -12.13 2.85
CA ASP A 25 0.11 -11.60 1.77
C ASP A 25 1.61 -11.81 2.02
N VAL A 26 2.42 -11.44 1.04
CA VAL A 26 3.91 -11.43 1.11
C VAL A 26 4.48 -10.54 2.22
N PHE A 27 3.77 -9.49 2.65
CA PHE A 27 4.21 -8.55 3.67
C PHE A 27 3.88 -9.00 5.09
N GLY A 28 3.08 -10.06 5.21
CA GLY A 28 2.69 -10.64 6.48
C GLY A 28 1.27 -10.32 6.92
N ASN A 29 0.58 -9.42 6.23
CA ASN A 29 -0.76 -8.97 6.58
C ASN A 29 -1.74 -10.13 6.43
N ARG A 30 -2.66 -10.26 7.39
CA ARG A 30 -3.66 -11.32 7.41
C ARG A 30 -5.03 -10.76 7.12
N TYR A 31 -5.77 -11.44 6.26
CA TYR A 31 -7.05 -10.99 5.74
C TYR A 31 -8.18 -11.85 6.28
N PHE A 32 -9.26 -11.18 6.67
CA PHE A 32 -10.40 -11.80 7.31
C PHE A 32 -11.69 -11.27 6.71
N GLU A 33 -12.71 -12.11 6.78
CA GLU A 33 -14.08 -11.72 6.51
C GLU A 33 -15.01 -12.19 7.63
N GLU A 34 -16.22 -11.65 7.69
CA GLU A 34 -17.18 -12.04 8.71
C GLU A 34 -17.67 -13.49 8.52
N LYS A 35 -17.66 -14.29 9.60
CA LYS A 35 -18.11 -15.69 9.59
C LYS A 35 -19.58 -15.86 9.20
N SER A 36 -20.41 -14.86 9.48
CA SER A 36 -21.86 -14.93 9.29
C SER A 36 -22.34 -13.67 8.64
N ALA A 37 -22.91 -13.80 7.43
CA ALA A 37 -23.56 -12.71 6.75
C ALA A 37 -24.78 -12.22 7.56
N VAL A 38 -24.90 -10.91 7.69
CA VAL A 38 -26.10 -10.27 8.25
C VAL A 38 -27.02 -9.93 7.08
N PRO A 39 -28.30 -10.37 7.08
CA PRO A 39 -29.23 -10.03 6.01
C PRO A 39 -29.29 -8.53 5.76
N GLY A 40 -29.22 -8.12 4.48
CA GLY A 40 -29.24 -6.72 4.09
C GLY A 40 -27.92 -5.95 4.27
N ARG A 41 -26.80 -6.62 4.58
CA ARG A 41 -25.47 -6.00 4.67
C ARG A 41 -24.42 -6.80 3.91
N HIS A 42 -23.45 -6.09 3.33
CA HIS A 42 -22.26 -6.73 2.78
C HIS A 42 -21.45 -7.40 3.89
N VAL A 43 -20.91 -8.59 3.60
CA VAL A 43 -19.99 -9.31 4.48
C VAL A 43 -18.78 -8.43 4.73
N ARG A 44 -18.50 -8.12 5.99
CA ARG A 44 -17.35 -7.25 6.32
C ARG A 44 -16.05 -7.96 5.97
N ARG A 45 -15.14 -7.25 5.27
CA ARG A 45 -13.75 -7.65 5.01
C ARG A 45 -12.80 -6.70 5.74
N TRP A 46 -11.75 -7.23 6.36
CA TRP A 46 -10.73 -6.43 7.03
C TRP A 46 -9.35 -7.08 6.99
N VAL A 47 -8.33 -6.27 7.30
CA VAL A 47 -6.93 -6.69 7.36
C VAL A 47 -6.37 -6.48 8.77
N VAL A 48 -5.54 -7.40 9.21
CA VAL A 48 -4.70 -7.29 10.40
C VAL A 48 -3.24 -7.17 9.93
N TYR A 49 -2.71 -5.96 10.02
CA TYR A 49 -1.34 -5.65 9.58
C TYR A 49 -0.29 -6.39 10.42
N ALA A 50 0.78 -6.86 9.75
CA ALA A 50 1.92 -7.48 10.44
C ALA A 50 2.90 -6.46 11.02
N GLY A 51 3.00 -5.29 10.40
CA GLY A 51 3.89 -4.20 10.78
C GLY A 51 3.15 -2.96 11.28
N PRO A 52 3.72 -1.76 11.08
CA PRO A 52 3.05 -0.49 11.36
C PRO A 52 1.65 -0.43 10.71
N LEU A 53 0.70 0.24 11.39
CA LEU A 53 -0.63 0.46 10.84
C LEU A 53 -0.54 1.48 9.70
N GLU A 54 -0.40 1.00 8.48
CA GLU A 54 -0.31 1.82 7.28
C GLU A 54 -1.14 1.18 6.16
N ALA A 55 -2.20 1.86 5.73
CA ALA A 55 -3.18 1.31 4.80
C ALA A 55 -2.57 0.97 3.43
N SER A 56 -1.59 1.75 2.99
CA SER A 56 -0.90 1.53 1.72
C SER A 56 0.01 0.30 1.69
N THR A 57 0.17 -0.42 2.81
CA THR A 57 0.92 -1.69 2.85
C THR A 57 0.17 -2.87 2.22
N VAL A 58 -1.15 -2.75 2.03
CA VAL A 58 -1.95 -3.77 1.34
C VAL A 58 -1.54 -3.82 -0.15
N PRO A 59 -1.09 -4.98 -0.66
CA PRO A 59 -0.70 -5.10 -2.06
C PRO A 59 -1.91 -5.15 -3.00
N PRO A 60 -1.72 -4.87 -4.30
CA PRO A 60 -2.82 -4.80 -5.27
C PRO A 60 -3.69 -6.06 -5.32
N GLU A 61 -3.07 -7.23 -5.15
CA GLU A 61 -3.71 -8.54 -5.22
C GLU A 61 -4.79 -8.71 -4.14
N TRP A 62 -4.56 -8.10 -2.97
CA TRP A 62 -5.47 -8.10 -1.83
C TRP A 62 -6.33 -6.84 -1.76
N HIS A 63 -5.87 -5.72 -2.32
CA HIS A 63 -6.59 -4.45 -2.32
C HIS A 63 -7.94 -4.57 -3.05
N ALA A 64 -7.96 -5.18 -4.23
CA ALA A 64 -9.20 -5.37 -5.00
C ALA A 64 -10.24 -6.18 -4.22
N TRP A 65 -9.81 -7.24 -3.54
CA TRP A 65 -10.68 -8.07 -2.71
C TRP A 65 -11.17 -7.32 -1.46
N LEU A 66 -10.27 -6.63 -0.77
CA LEU A 66 -10.60 -5.88 0.45
C LEU A 66 -11.65 -4.79 0.17
N HIS A 67 -11.63 -4.20 -1.02
CA HIS A 67 -12.56 -3.16 -1.47
C HIS A 67 -13.73 -3.67 -2.33
N TYR A 68 -14.05 -4.96 -2.26
CA TYR A 68 -15.23 -5.55 -2.94
C TYR A 68 -15.24 -5.39 -4.47
N THR A 69 -14.08 -5.17 -5.09
CA THR A 69 -13.95 -5.14 -6.56
C THR A 69 -13.99 -6.55 -7.14
N VAL A 70 -13.51 -7.54 -6.38
CA VAL A 70 -13.50 -8.96 -6.75
C VAL A 70 -13.96 -9.82 -5.58
N ASP A 71 -14.49 -11.01 -5.89
CA ASP A 71 -15.01 -11.94 -4.89
C ASP A 71 -13.92 -12.71 -4.14
N ALA A 72 -12.79 -12.96 -4.80
CA ALA A 72 -11.63 -13.64 -4.23
C ALA A 72 -10.34 -12.82 -4.45
N PRO A 73 -9.34 -12.93 -3.55
CA PRO A 73 -8.02 -12.32 -3.75
C PRO A 73 -7.40 -12.77 -5.08
N LEU A 74 -6.69 -11.85 -5.74
CA LEU A 74 -6.00 -12.17 -6.99
C LEU A 74 -4.78 -13.05 -6.71
N SER A 75 -4.42 -13.91 -7.66
CA SER A 75 -3.24 -14.75 -7.52
C SER A 75 -1.95 -13.94 -7.65
N GLU A 76 -1.05 -14.09 -6.68
CA GLU A 76 0.32 -13.52 -6.75
C GLU A 76 1.16 -14.13 -7.89
N SER A 77 0.77 -15.31 -8.40
CA SER A 77 1.45 -15.96 -9.53
C SER A 77 1.14 -15.34 -10.89
N ALA A 78 0.13 -14.46 -10.98
CA ALA A 78 -0.33 -13.87 -12.24
C ALA A 78 0.45 -12.60 -12.64
N ARG A 79 1.65 -12.37 -12.07
CA ARG A 79 2.43 -11.15 -12.30
C ARG A 79 3.15 -11.18 -13.64
N LEU A 80 3.07 -10.06 -14.35
CA LEU A 80 3.75 -9.87 -15.63
C LEU A 80 5.15 -9.26 -15.43
N PRO A 81 6.11 -9.50 -16.35
CA PRO A 81 7.51 -9.08 -16.19
C PRO A 81 7.72 -7.57 -15.97
N TRP A 82 6.82 -6.74 -16.48
CA TRP A 82 6.89 -5.29 -16.36
C TRP A 82 6.28 -4.76 -15.04
N MET A 83 5.61 -5.61 -14.25
CA MET A 83 4.97 -5.19 -13.00
C MET A 83 6.01 -5.01 -11.90
N LYS A 84 6.09 -3.79 -11.36
CA LYS A 84 6.99 -3.49 -10.24
C LYS A 84 6.51 -4.15 -8.94
N PRO A 85 7.40 -4.53 -8.02
CA PRO A 85 7.04 -4.90 -6.65
C PRO A 85 6.23 -3.82 -5.95
N HIS A 86 5.24 -4.24 -5.16
CA HIS A 86 4.46 -3.32 -4.33
C HIS A 86 5.39 -2.60 -3.33
N LEU A 87 5.19 -1.29 -3.21
CA LEU A 87 5.86 -0.46 -2.22
C LEU A 87 4.78 0.38 -1.51
N PRO A 88 4.77 0.40 -0.17
CA PRO A 88 3.84 1.26 0.56
C PRO A 88 4.15 2.74 0.32
N ASN A 89 3.21 3.60 0.67
CA ASN A 89 3.36 5.04 0.53
C ASN A 89 4.51 5.54 1.43
N ARG A 90 5.46 6.23 0.81
CA ARG A 90 6.66 6.79 1.46
C ARG A 90 6.61 8.30 1.67
N THR A 91 5.44 8.90 1.45
CA THR A 91 5.24 10.34 1.66
C THR A 91 5.65 10.73 3.08
N GLY A 92 6.26 11.91 3.24
CA GLY A 92 6.78 12.38 4.54
C GLY A 92 8.07 11.70 5.00
N THR A 93 8.62 10.74 4.24
CA THR A 93 9.91 10.09 4.56
C THR A 93 11.03 10.56 3.63
N ALA A 94 12.28 10.23 4.00
CA ALA A 94 13.46 10.48 3.15
C ALA A 94 13.39 9.75 1.79
N TYR A 95 12.58 8.70 1.67
CA TYR A 95 12.40 7.88 0.47
C TYR A 95 11.19 8.30 -0.38
N SER A 96 10.60 9.47 -0.10
CA SER A 96 9.50 10.01 -0.89
C SER A 96 9.93 10.33 -2.33
N TYR A 97 8.98 10.22 -3.27
CA TYR A 97 9.24 10.62 -4.65
C TYR A 97 9.50 12.13 -4.73
N ARG A 98 10.52 12.50 -5.52
CA ARG A 98 10.87 13.90 -5.78
C ARG A 98 10.89 14.13 -7.29
N PRO A 99 10.14 15.12 -7.80
CA PRO A 99 10.17 15.43 -9.22
C PRO A 99 11.59 15.89 -9.65
N PRO A 100 11.93 15.79 -10.94
CA PRO A 100 13.18 16.35 -11.44
C PRO A 100 13.26 17.85 -11.13
N GLY A 101 14.46 18.36 -10.83
CA GLY A 101 14.65 19.76 -10.42
C GLY A 101 14.34 20.08 -8.97
N HIS A 102 13.78 19.14 -8.20
CA HIS A 102 13.56 19.33 -6.77
C HIS A 102 14.89 19.47 -6.01
N ASP A 103 14.99 20.45 -5.10
CA ASP A 103 16.23 20.80 -4.39
C ASP A 103 16.85 19.60 -3.68
N TYR A 104 16.04 18.85 -2.93
CA TYR A 104 16.48 17.63 -2.22
C TYR A 104 16.84 16.45 -3.14
N ARG A 105 16.65 16.56 -4.46
CA ARG A 105 17.12 15.58 -5.48
C ARG A 105 18.40 16.06 -6.19
N GLY A 106 18.93 17.21 -5.77
CA GLY A 106 20.13 17.84 -6.33
C GLY A 106 19.86 19.13 -7.11
N GLY A 107 18.63 19.67 -7.08
CA GLY A 107 18.29 21.02 -7.58
C GLY A 107 18.51 21.29 -9.08
N ARG A 108 18.97 20.29 -9.84
CA ARG A 108 19.21 20.41 -11.28
C ARG A 108 17.87 20.47 -12.00
N ARG A 109 17.43 21.69 -12.34
CA ARG A 109 16.29 21.96 -13.22
C ARG A 109 16.41 21.09 -14.47
N HIS A 110 15.30 20.53 -14.96
CA HIS A 110 15.29 19.95 -16.31
C HIS A 110 15.83 21.01 -17.29
N ARG A 111 16.72 20.59 -18.20
CA ARG A 111 17.18 21.47 -19.28
C ARG A 111 15.92 22.03 -19.96
N ALA A 112 15.87 23.35 -20.12
CA ALA A 112 14.74 23.98 -20.79
C ALA A 112 14.60 23.35 -22.17
N THR A 113 13.41 22.92 -22.54
CA THR A 113 13.11 22.34 -23.86
C THR A 113 13.06 23.39 -24.96
N GLY A 114 13.31 24.66 -24.64
CA GLY A 114 13.33 25.73 -25.63
C GLY A 114 14.57 25.59 -26.51
N ASP A 115 14.40 25.82 -27.80
CA ASP A 115 15.49 25.91 -28.80
C ASP A 115 16.43 27.10 -28.56
N TYR A 116 16.28 27.79 -27.43
CA TYR A 116 17.07 28.93 -27.05
C TYR A 116 18.30 28.48 -26.24
N ASP A 117 19.48 28.62 -26.85
CA ASP A 117 20.74 28.62 -26.13
C ASP A 117 21.06 30.06 -25.70
N ALA A 118 21.30 30.25 -24.40
CA ALA A 118 21.67 31.56 -23.86
C ALA A 118 23.07 31.94 -24.34
N TRP A 119 23.22 33.17 -24.82
CA TRP A 119 24.51 33.70 -25.23
C TRP A 119 25.46 33.85 -24.03
N THR A 120 26.68 33.32 -24.15
CA THR A 120 27.73 33.44 -23.13
C THR A 120 28.86 34.34 -23.67
N PRO A 121 29.08 35.54 -23.12
CA PRO A 121 30.14 36.42 -23.58
C PRO A 121 31.53 35.81 -23.33
N GLY A 122 32.34 35.69 -24.40
CA GLY A 122 33.75 35.33 -24.31
C GLY A 122 34.11 33.87 -24.65
N GLU A 123 33.17 33.08 -25.18
CA GLU A 123 33.51 31.92 -26.03
C GLU A 123 33.83 32.36 -27.47
#